data_AF-A0A0A0QZS3-F1
#
_entry.id   AF-A0A0A0QZS3-F1
#
_cell.length_a   1.000
_cell.length_b   1.000
_cell.length_c   1.000
_cell.angle_alpha   90.00
_cell.angle_beta   90.00
_cell.angle_gamma   90.00
#
_symmetry.space_group_name_H-M   'P 1'
#
loop_
_entity.id
_entity.type
_entity.pdbx_description
1 polymer ?
#
loop_
_entity_poly.entity_id
_entity_poly.type
_entity_poly.pdbx_seq_one_letter_code
_entity_poly.pdbx_strand_id
1 'polypeptide(L)'
;METPENITRITKEQYTNAAITAGIQDSEIKVASIDKVSGEGALTGIYKAYEENGNSLNKDDVQNANNEMNDLASISEQNKGQKGYSDEALNNAIAEMKKEIASEKQDGKNLTREDISKIVNDILKENGLNKILSDNQINVINNIMVNVSNSEILNKDPKAYEKQAKDLASNIKDKAGNLLDKAKELNTEENRNFLQKIWDSIVEFFKKIINWLLSWF
;
A
#
# COMPACT_ATOMS: atom_id res chain seq x y z
N MET A 1 -4.93 -16.58 -5.15
CA MET A 1 -4.73 -16.23 -3.73
C MET A 1 -6.06 -16.18 -2.98
N GLU A 2 -6.23 -17.13 -2.08
CA GLU A 2 -7.32 -17.24 -1.11
C GLU A 2 -6.67 -17.17 0.28
N THR A 3 -7.17 -16.31 1.16
CA THR A 3 -6.76 -16.26 2.58
C THR A 3 -7.99 -16.64 3.41
N PRO A 4 -7.94 -17.70 4.24
CA PRO A 4 -9.00 -17.96 5.22
C PRO A 4 -9.13 -16.78 6.20
N GLU A 5 -10.27 -16.66 6.88
CA GLU A 5 -10.63 -15.63 7.89
C GLU A 5 -9.65 -15.48 9.08
N ASN A 6 -8.56 -16.25 9.09
CA ASN A 6 -7.62 -16.40 10.19
C ASN A 6 -6.36 -15.54 10.07
N ILE A 7 -6.10 -14.88 8.93
CA ILE A 7 -5.04 -13.87 8.83
C ILE A 7 -5.66 -12.52 9.18
N THR A 8 -5.23 -11.92 10.29
CA THR A 8 -5.97 -10.80 10.90
C THR A 8 -5.37 -9.42 10.64
N ARG A 9 -4.12 -9.35 10.18
CA ARG A 9 -3.38 -8.10 10.02
C ARG A 9 -2.91 -7.85 8.59
N ILE A 10 -2.29 -8.83 7.95
CA ILE A 10 -1.77 -8.67 6.58
C ILE A 10 -2.86 -9.02 5.55
N THR A 11 -3.15 -8.09 4.65
CA THR A 11 -4.10 -8.33 3.56
C THR A 11 -3.47 -9.09 2.41
N LYS A 12 -4.31 -9.65 1.55
CA LYS A 12 -3.87 -10.36 0.37
C LYS A 12 -3.05 -9.48 -0.59
N GLU A 13 -3.52 -8.27 -0.78
CA GLU A 13 -2.92 -7.30 -1.67
C GLU A 13 -1.57 -6.82 -1.12
N GLN A 14 -1.41 -6.74 0.21
CA GLN A 14 -0.13 -6.43 0.86
C GLN A 14 0.91 -7.52 0.63
N TYR A 15 0.55 -8.80 0.77
CA TYR A 15 1.45 -9.90 0.39
C TYR A 15 1.86 -9.82 -1.08
N THR A 16 0.92 -9.52 -1.97
CA THR A 16 1.20 -9.48 -3.40
C THR A 16 2.10 -8.29 -3.74
N ASN A 17 1.86 -7.12 -3.16
CA ASN A 17 2.73 -5.96 -3.26
C ASN A 17 4.15 -6.28 -2.77
N ALA A 18 4.29 -6.86 -1.59
CA ALA A 18 5.59 -7.25 -1.04
C ALA A 18 6.30 -8.32 -1.89
N ALA A 19 5.57 -9.30 -2.42
CA ALA A 19 6.13 -10.32 -3.31
C ALA A 19 6.72 -9.71 -4.59
N ILE A 20 6.04 -8.75 -5.20
CA ILE A 20 6.56 -8.00 -6.35
C ILE A 20 7.85 -7.26 -5.96
N THR A 21 7.88 -6.59 -4.81
CA THR A 21 9.07 -5.88 -4.31
C THR A 21 10.25 -6.82 -4.06
N ALA A 22 10.00 -8.03 -3.56
CA ALA A 22 11.04 -9.03 -3.37
C ALA A 22 11.56 -9.61 -4.70
N GLY A 23 10.83 -9.42 -5.80
CA GLY A 23 11.16 -9.95 -7.11
C GLY A 23 10.68 -11.38 -7.34
N ILE A 24 9.65 -11.82 -6.63
CA ILE A 24 8.93 -13.04 -6.99
C ILE A 24 8.18 -12.79 -8.29
N GLN A 25 8.35 -13.65 -9.28
CA GLN A 25 7.71 -13.56 -10.59
C GLN A 25 6.91 -14.83 -10.90
N ASP A 26 5.87 -14.69 -11.72
CA ASP A 26 5.07 -15.79 -12.31
C ASP A 26 4.66 -16.89 -11.30
N SER A 27 4.29 -16.50 -10.09
CA SER A 27 4.00 -17.42 -8.98
C SER A 27 2.58 -17.26 -8.46
N GLU A 28 1.92 -18.39 -8.19
CA GLU A 28 0.66 -18.39 -7.45
C GLU A 28 0.95 -18.45 -5.93
N ILE A 29 0.65 -17.36 -5.22
CA ILE A 29 0.79 -17.30 -3.76
C ILE A 29 -0.51 -17.75 -3.08
N LYS A 30 -0.40 -18.74 -2.20
CA LYS A 30 -1.48 -19.21 -1.32
C LYS A 30 -1.01 -19.13 0.13
N VAL A 31 -1.75 -18.41 0.95
CA VAL A 31 -1.45 -18.27 2.38
C VAL A 31 -2.68 -18.73 3.16
N ALA A 32 -2.51 -19.72 4.01
CA ALA A 32 -3.57 -20.26 4.85
C ALA A 32 -3.09 -20.46 6.28
N SER A 33 -3.98 -20.24 7.23
CA SER A 33 -3.75 -20.52 8.65
C SER A 33 -4.97 -21.20 9.26
N ILE A 34 -4.73 -22.22 10.09
CA ILE A 34 -5.77 -22.92 10.86
C ILE A 34 -6.16 -22.08 12.08
N ASP A 35 -5.19 -21.39 12.69
CA ASP A 35 -5.37 -20.51 13.85
C ASP A 35 -5.32 -19.03 13.46
N LYS A 36 -5.94 -18.16 14.26
CA LYS A 36 -5.86 -16.71 14.07
C LYS A 36 -4.42 -16.22 14.30
N VAL A 37 -3.81 -15.68 13.24
CA VAL A 37 -2.44 -15.15 13.25
C VAL A 37 -2.39 -13.81 12.53
N SER A 38 -1.39 -13.00 12.86
CA SER A 38 -1.17 -11.69 12.23
C SER A 38 -0.69 -11.80 10.78
N GLY A 39 0.14 -12.81 10.47
CA GLY A 39 0.48 -13.22 9.11
C GLY A 39 1.91 -12.90 8.63
N GLU A 40 2.70 -12.15 9.38
CA GLU A 40 4.03 -11.68 8.95
C GLU A 40 4.97 -12.83 8.58
N GLY A 41 4.93 -13.94 9.32
CA GLY A 41 5.78 -15.11 9.07
C GLY A 41 5.48 -15.83 7.75
N ALA A 42 4.30 -15.62 7.15
CA ALA A 42 3.95 -16.28 5.90
C ALA A 42 4.85 -15.84 4.75
N LEU A 43 5.29 -14.58 4.73
CA LEU A 43 6.10 -14.04 3.65
C LEU A 43 7.49 -14.68 3.62
N THR A 44 8.06 -14.98 4.79
CA THR A 44 9.29 -15.78 4.90
C THR A 44 9.13 -17.18 4.30
N GLY A 45 7.98 -17.82 4.54
CA GLY A 45 7.66 -19.12 3.93
C GLY A 45 7.55 -19.05 2.40
N ILE A 46 6.94 -17.98 1.88
CA ILE A 46 6.85 -17.72 0.43
C ILE A 46 8.26 -17.59 -0.19
N TYR A 47 9.15 -16.81 0.43
CA TYR A 47 10.53 -16.67 -0.07
C TYR A 47 11.26 -17.99 -0.12
N LYS A 48 11.20 -18.76 0.97
CA LYS A 48 11.87 -20.06 1.04
C LYS A 48 11.34 -21.02 -0.03
N ALA A 49 10.02 -21.09 -0.23
CA ALA A 49 9.43 -21.93 -1.25
C ALA A 49 9.84 -21.49 -2.67
N TYR A 50 9.92 -20.19 -2.92
CA TYR A 50 10.35 -19.65 -4.21
C TYR A 50 11.83 -19.96 -4.49
N GLU A 51 12.69 -19.88 -3.48
CA GLU A 51 14.11 -20.25 -3.56
C GLU A 51 14.32 -21.77 -3.73
N GLU A 52 13.54 -22.60 -3.03
CA GLU A 52 13.56 -24.07 -3.18
C GLU A 52 13.16 -24.51 -4.60
N ASN A 53 12.37 -23.70 -5.31
CA ASN A 53 12.04 -23.91 -6.73
C ASN A 53 13.15 -23.46 -7.70
N GLY A 54 14.34 -23.11 -7.20
CA GLY A 54 15.52 -22.79 -8.00
C GLY A 54 15.65 -21.32 -8.38
N ASN A 55 14.80 -20.43 -7.85
CA ASN A 55 14.94 -18.99 -8.05
C ASN A 55 15.85 -18.38 -6.98
N SER A 56 16.50 -17.26 -7.29
CA SER A 56 17.27 -16.50 -6.31
C SER A 56 16.58 -15.18 -6.05
N LEU A 57 16.52 -14.75 -4.79
CA LEU A 57 16.04 -13.44 -4.41
C LEU A 57 17.20 -12.56 -3.93
N ASN A 58 17.15 -11.27 -4.24
CA ASN A 58 18.09 -10.31 -3.68
C ASN A 58 17.72 -10.05 -2.20
N LYS A 59 18.73 -10.05 -1.32
CA LYS A 59 18.51 -9.91 0.13
C LYS A 59 17.95 -8.54 0.53
N ASP A 60 18.40 -7.48 -0.14
CA ASP A 60 17.94 -6.12 0.13
C ASP A 60 16.50 -5.95 -0.37
N ASP A 61 16.16 -6.51 -1.53
CA ASP A 61 14.81 -6.52 -2.08
C ASP A 61 13.84 -7.30 -1.16
N VAL A 62 14.27 -8.45 -0.63
CA VAL A 62 13.52 -9.22 0.39
C VAL A 62 13.32 -8.42 1.66
N GLN A 63 14.36 -7.73 2.15
CA GLN A 63 14.24 -6.89 3.35
C GLN A 63 13.28 -5.71 3.11
N ASN A 64 13.39 -5.05 1.96
CA ASN A 64 12.52 -3.95 1.56
C ASN A 64 11.05 -4.42 1.45
N ALA A 65 10.81 -5.60 0.91
CA ALA A 65 9.48 -6.20 0.83
C ALA A 65 8.87 -6.50 2.21
N ASN A 66 9.66 -7.01 3.16
CA ASN A 66 9.20 -7.23 4.53
C ASN A 66 8.84 -5.92 5.23
N ASN A 67 9.67 -4.88 5.05
CA ASN A 67 9.41 -3.55 5.60
C ASN A 67 8.15 -2.95 4.98
N GLU A 68 8.03 -3.00 3.65
CA GLU A 68 6.83 -2.55 2.94
C GLU A 68 5.56 -3.20 3.48
N MET A 69 5.55 -4.53 3.60
CA MET A 69 4.38 -5.26 4.11
C MET A 69 3.98 -4.75 5.50
N ASN A 70 4.96 -4.60 6.40
CA ASN A 70 4.71 -4.14 7.77
C ASN A 70 4.27 -2.68 7.84
N ASP A 71 4.87 -1.82 7.02
CA ASP A 71 4.54 -0.40 6.94
C ASP A 71 3.12 -0.20 6.40
N LEU A 72 2.76 -0.90 5.32
CA LEU A 72 1.41 -0.83 4.77
C LEU A 72 0.36 -1.40 5.73
N ALA A 73 0.66 -2.50 6.42
CA ALA A 73 -0.21 -3.03 7.47
C ALA A 73 -0.41 -2.01 8.60
N SER A 74 0.67 -1.35 9.04
CA SER A 74 0.61 -0.32 10.09
C SER A 74 -0.21 0.90 9.65
N ILE A 75 -0.07 1.34 8.39
CA ILE A 75 -0.90 2.41 7.82
C ILE A 75 -2.37 1.99 7.82
N SER A 76 -2.66 0.74 7.44
CA SER A 76 -4.02 0.19 7.41
C SER A 76 -4.66 0.14 8.79
N GLU A 77 -3.91 -0.32 9.79
CA GLU A 77 -4.33 -0.33 11.19
C GLU A 77 -4.65 1.08 11.72
N GLN A 78 -3.79 2.06 11.40
CA GLN A 78 -3.95 3.45 11.84
C GLN A 78 -5.14 4.17 11.18
N ASN A 79 -5.50 3.79 9.96
CA ASN A 79 -6.61 4.39 9.20
C ASN A 79 -7.89 3.53 9.24
N LYS A 80 -7.93 2.46 10.05
CA LYS A 80 -9.07 1.56 10.11
C LYS A 80 -10.34 2.31 10.51
N GLY A 81 -11.38 2.23 9.68
CA GLY A 81 -12.65 2.94 9.89
C GLY A 81 -12.60 4.44 9.56
N GLN A 82 -11.46 4.97 9.09
CA GLN A 82 -11.38 6.33 8.58
C GLN A 82 -12.17 6.43 7.27
N LYS A 83 -12.99 7.47 7.18
CA LYS A 83 -13.85 7.69 6.02
C LYS A 83 -13.00 7.97 4.77
N GLY A 84 -13.32 7.27 3.69
CA GLY A 84 -12.60 7.37 2.41
C GLY A 84 -11.33 6.53 2.36
N TYR A 85 -10.92 5.91 3.46
CA TYR A 85 -9.83 4.95 3.48
C TYR A 85 -10.34 3.53 3.18
N SER A 86 -9.58 2.76 2.41
CA SER A 86 -9.70 1.31 2.33
C SER A 86 -8.34 0.70 2.03
N ASP A 87 -8.13 -0.55 2.48
CA ASP A 87 -6.88 -1.26 2.23
C ASP A 87 -6.68 -1.48 0.73
N GLU A 88 -7.76 -1.69 -0.03
CA GLU A 88 -7.72 -1.82 -1.49
C GLU A 88 -7.28 -0.53 -2.16
N ALA A 89 -7.75 0.63 -1.69
CA ALA A 89 -7.31 1.93 -2.22
C ALA A 89 -5.83 2.16 -1.99
N LEU A 90 -5.34 1.89 -0.77
CA LEU A 90 -3.92 2.00 -0.46
C LEU A 90 -3.09 1.04 -1.33
N ASN A 91 -3.46 -0.24 -1.38
CA ASN A 91 -2.71 -1.24 -2.13
C ASN A 91 -2.76 -1.00 -3.66
N ASN A 92 -3.88 -0.50 -4.19
CA ASN A 92 -3.98 -0.07 -5.58
C ASN A 92 -3.02 1.07 -5.88
N ALA A 93 -2.98 2.10 -5.01
CA ALA A 93 -2.07 3.23 -5.17
C ALA A 93 -0.60 2.78 -5.14
N ILE A 94 -0.22 1.87 -4.23
CA ILE A 94 1.15 1.31 -4.20
C ILE A 94 1.48 0.54 -5.49
N ALA A 95 0.55 -0.28 -5.99
CA ALA A 95 0.74 -1.01 -7.24
C ALA A 95 0.85 -0.07 -8.45
N GLU A 96 0.05 1.01 -8.49
CA GLU A 96 0.13 2.05 -9.52
C GLU A 96 1.46 2.81 -9.47
N MET A 97 1.98 3.14 -8.27
CA MET A 97 3.29 3.79 -8.11
C MET A 97 4.43 2.91 -8.62
N LYS A 98 4.41 1.62 -8.25
CA LYS A 98 5.36 0.61 -8.74
C LYS A 98 5.35 0.50 -10.26
N LYS A 99 4.15 0.44 -10.85
CA LYS A 99 3.95 0.43 -12.30
C LYS A 99 4.54 1.68 -12.95
N GLU A 100 4.23 2.86 -12.43
CA GLU A 100 4.72 4.14 -12.99
C GLU A 100 6.25 4.23 -12.92
N ILE A 101 6.83 3.90 -11.77
CA ILE A 101 8.29 3.87 -11.58
C ILE A 101 8.95 2.88 -12.56
N ALA A 102 8.35 1.71 -12.75
CA ALA A 102 8.85 0.71 -13.69
C ALA A 102 8.74 1.14 -15.17
N SER A 103 7.66 1.85 -15.53
CA SER A 103 7.51 2.46 -16.86
C SER A 103 8.60 3.50 -17.11
N GLU A 104 8.83 4.40 -16.16
CA GLU A 104 9.87 5.44 -16.27
C GLU A 104 11.29 4.84 -16.38
N LYS A 105 11.55 3.74 -15.65
CA LYS A 105 12.82 2.99 -15.74
C LYS A 105 12.99 2.27 -17.08
N GLN A 106 11.92 1.75 -17.68
CA GLN A 106 11.96 1.19 -19.04
C GLN A 106 12.35 2.24 -20.07
N ASP A 107 11.92 3.49 -19.89
CA ASP A 107 12.30 4.63 -20.72
C ASP A 107 13.75 5.10 -20.48
N GLY A 108 14.52 4.39 -19.63
CA GLY A 108 15.92 4.68 -19.34
C GLY A 108 16.13 5.87 -18.40
N LYS A 109 15.07 6.34 -17.71
CA LYS A 109 15.16 7.47 -16.79
C LYS A 109 15.78 7.06 -15.46
N ASN A 110 16.67 7.90 -14.96
CA ASN A 110 17.17 7.82 -13.60
C ASN A 110 16.31 8.72 -12.70
N LEU A 111 15.39 8.10 -11.95
CA LEU A 111 14.48 8.83 -11.08
C LEU A 111 15.18 9.35 -9.83
N THR A 112 15.04 10.65 -9.57
CA THR A 112 15.48 11.26 -8.31
C THR A 112 14.47 11.03 -7.19
N ARG A 113 14.83 11.37 -5.95
CA ARG A 113 13.87 11.34 -4.82
C ARG A 113 12.71 12.30 -5.05
N GLU A 114 12.96 13.44 -5.69
CA GLU A 114 11.96 14.43 -6.04
C GLU A 114 10.98 13.90 -7.09
N ASP A 115 11.48 13.17 -8.10
CA ASP A 115 10.63 12.55 -9.13
C ASP A 115 9.73 11.47 -8.51
N ILE A 116 10.29 10.63 -7.64
CA ILE A 116 9.53 9.61 -6.91
C ILE A 116 8.48 10.27 -6.01
N SER A 117 8.82 11.36 -5.33
CA SER A 117 7.87 12.10 -4.49
C SER A 117 6.72 12.70 -5.30
N LYS A 118 6.97 13.14 -6.54
CA LYS A 118 5.89 13.59 -7.44
C LYS A 118 4.97 12.43 -7.82
N ILE A 119 5.53 11.30 -8.26
CA ILE A 119 4.76 10.09 -8.60
C ILE A 119 3.87 9.67 -7.43
N VAL A 120 4.43 9.62 -6.21
CA VAL A 120 3.67 9.29 -5.00
C VAL A 120 2.53 10.28 -4.76
N ASN A 121 2.81 11.58 -4.77
CA ASN A 121 1.79 12.59 -4.50
C ASN A 121 0.67 12.60 -5.54
N ASP A 122 1.01 12.44 -6.83
CA ASP A 122 0.06 12.42 -7.93
C ASP A 122 -0.85 11.21 -7.82
N ILE A 123 -0.30 10.01 -7.60
CA ILE A 123 -1.10 8.78 -7.49
C ILE A 123 -1.94 8.77 -6.20
N LEU A 124 -1.43 9.28 -5.07
CA LEU A 124 -2.22 9.44 -3.86
C LEU A 124 -3.39 10.40 -4.08
N LYS A 125 -3.20 11.46 -4.87
CA LYS A 125 -4.27 12.39 -5.23
C LYS A 125 -5.30 11.73 -6.16
N GLU A 126 -4.86 11.00 -7.18
CA GLU A 126 -5.72 10.26 -8.10
C GLU A 126 -6.54 9.16 -7.43
N ASN A 127 -6.03 8.61 -6.33
CA ASN A 127 -6.71 7.62 -5.50
C ASN A 127 -7.47 8.23 -4.32
N GLY A 128 -7.50 9.56 -4.18
CA GLY A 128 -8.21 10.23 -3.09
C GLY A 128 -7.63 9.93 -1.70
N LEU A 129 -6.35 9.58 -1.59
CA LEU A 129 -5.67 9.25 -0.34
C LEU A 129 -4.84 10.42 0.22
N ASN A 130 -4.50 11.41 -0.60
CA ASN A 130 -3.61 12.52 -0.23
C ASN A 130 -4.12 13.42 0.92
N LYS A 131 -5.43 13.40 1.22
CA LYS A 131 -6.01 14.11 2.39
C LYS A 131 -6.42 13.19 3.54
N ILE A 132 -6.21 11.89 3.35
CA ILE A 132 -6.61 10.83 4.28
C ILE A 132 -5.37 10.39 5.06
N LEU A 133 -4.28 10.14 4.33
CA LEU A 133 -3.01 9.79 4.92
C LEU A 133 -2.34 11.02 5.55
N SER A 134 -1.71 10.81 6.70
CA SER A 134 -0.87 11.84 7.34
C SER A 134 0.46 12.01 6.61
N ASP A 135 1.11 13.16 6.79
CA ASP A 135 2.43 13.45 6.22
C ASP A 135 3.47 12.37 6.56
N ASN A 136 3.41 11.81 7.77
CA ASN A 136 4.30 10.72 8.17
C ASN A 136 4.06 9.44 7.34
N GLN A 137 2.79 9.10 7.10
CA GLN A 137 2.44 7.92 6.29
C GLN A 137 2.83 8.14 4.82
N ILE A 138 2.67 9.36 4.30
CA ILE A 138 3.13 9.73 2.96
C ILE A 138 4.67 9.61 2.87
N ASN A 139 5.40 10.05 3.90
CA ASN A 139 6.86 9.89 3.95
C ASN A 139 7.30 8.42 3.99
N VAL A 140 6.56 7.57 4.72
CA VAL A 140 6.77 6.12 4.71
C VAL A 140 6.58 5.57 3.29
N ILE A 141 5.49 5.93 2.60
CA ILE A 141 5.24 5.50 1.22
C ILE A 141 6.36 5.99 0.27
N ASN A 142 6.82 7.23 0.42
CA ASN A 142 7.96 7.75 -0.34
C ASN A 142 9.21 6.89 -0.14
N ASN A 143 9.53 6.50 1.10
CA ASN A 143 10.69 5.66 1.39
C ASN A 143 10.55 4.27 0.77
N ILE A 144 9.36 3.66 0.83
CA ILE A 144 9.07 2.39 0.14
C ILE A 144 9.32 2.55 -1.36
N MET A 145 8.81 3.59 -1.99
CA MET A 145 8.96 3.81 -3.43
C MET A 145 10.39 4.16 -3.85
N VAL A 146 11.17 4.81 -2.99
CA VAL A 146 12.61 5.00 -3.18
C VAL A 146 13.34 3.65 -3.17
N ASN A 147 13.00 2.76 -2.24
CA ASN A 147 13.58 1.42 -2.19
C ASN A 147 13.20 0.60 -3.43
N VAL A 148 11.94 0.67 -3.86
CA VAL A 148 11.48 0.06 -5.12
C VAL A 148 12.30 0.56 -6.31
N SER A 149 12.45 1.88 -6.48
CA SER A 149 13.21 2.47 -7.59
C SER A 149 14.68 2.01 -7.64
N ASN A 150 15.25 1.69 -6.48
CA ASN A 150 16.63 1.21 -6.33
C ASN A 150 16.76 -0.32 -6.31
N SER A 151 15.64 -1.07 -6.31
CA SER A 151 15.66 -2.53 -6.21
C SER A 151 16.39 -3.19 -7.37
N GLU A 152 17.09 -4.30 -7.10
CA GLU A 152 17.82 -5.02 -8.15
C GLU A 152 16.85 -5.55 -9.20
N ILE A 153 15.74 -6.15 -8.75
CA ILE A 153 14.77 -6.76 -9.66
C ILE A 153 14.16 -5.75 -10.64
N LEU A 154 13.77 -4.56 -10.15
CA LEU A 154 13.21 -3.52 -11.00
C LEU A 154 14.23 -3.05 -12.04
N ASN A 155 15.47 -2.80 -11.63
CA ASN A 155 16.48 -2.29 -12.55
C ASN A 155 16.97 -3.37 -13.54
N LYS A 156 16.85 -4.66 -13.20
CA LYS A 156 17.19 -5.78 -14.07
C LYS A 156 16.12 -6.09 -15.12
N ASP A 157 14.85 -6.10 -14.72
CA ASP A 157 13.72 -6.38 -15.62
C ASP A 157 12.51 -5.48 -15.29
N PRO A 158 12.58 -4.19 -15.66
CA PRO A 158 11.54 -3.25 -15.32
C PRO A 158 10.24 -3.55 -16.08
N LYS A 159 10.29 -4.26 -17.21
CA LYS A 159 9.11 -4.66 -17.99
C LYS A 159 8.31 -5.75 -17.29
N ALA A 160 8.97 -6.80 -16.81
CA ALA A 160 8.29 -7.83 -16.03
C ALA A 160 7.76 -7.26 -14.71
N TYR A 161 8.49 -6.34 -14.09
CA TYR A 161 8.04 -5.65 -12.88
C TYR A 161 6.80 -4.80 -13.13
N GLU A 162 6.80 -3.97 -14.19
CA GLU A 162 5.65 -3.14 -14.58
C GLU A 162 4.41 -4.02 -14.83
N LYS A 163 4.58 -5.11 -15.58
CA LYS A 163 3.48 -6.03 -15.88
C LYS A 163 2.84 -6.58 -14.60
N GLN A 164 3.62 -7.02 -13.64
CA GLN A 164 3.09 -7.56 -12.38
C GLN A 164 2.39 -6.50 -11.53
N ALA A 165 2.97 -5.30 -11.44
CA ALA A 165 2.37 -4.18 -10.74
C ALA A 165 1.04 -3.75 -11.39
N LYS A 166 1.00 -3.71 -12.72
CA LYS A 166 -0.20 -3.45 -13.51
C LYS A 166 -1.27 -4.52 -13.33
N ASP A 167 -0.87 -5.79 -13.36
CA ASP A 167 -1.78 -6.92 -13.17
C ASP A 167 -2.39 -6.87 -11.76
N LEU A 168 -1.59 -6.53 -10.73
CA LEU A 168 -2.10 -6.32 -9.37
C LEU A 168 -3.10 -5.15 -9.30
N ALA A 169 -2.74 -3.97 -9.79
CA ALA A 169 -3.63 -2.80 -9.80
C ALA A 169 -4.96 -3.10 -10.52
N SER A 170 -4.89 -3.75 -11.69
CA SER A 170 -6.07 -4.14 -12.46
C SER A 170 -6.95 -5.13 -11.69
N ASN A 171 -6.34 -6.16 -11.08
CA ASN A 171 -7.06 -7.13 -10.27
C ASN A 171 -7.75 -6.52 -9.05
N ILE A 172 -7.11 -5.54 -8.39
CA ILE A 172 -7.71 -4.80 -7.28
C ILE A 172 -8.90 -3.99 -7.81
N LYS A 173 -8.71 -3.23 -8.89
CA LYS A 173 -9.76 -2.43 -9.50
C LYS A 173 -10.96 -3.25 -9.97
N ASP A 174 -10.74 -4.44 -10.54
CA ASP A 174 -11.81 -5.31 -11.00
C ASP A 174 -12.65 -5.86 -9.83
N LYS A 175 -12.02 -6.11 -8.67
CA LYS A 175 -12.68 -6.68 -7.49
C LYS A 175 -13.28 -5.63 -6.56
N ALA A 176 -12.64 -4.46 -6.48
CA ALA A 176 -12.93 -3.42 -5.52
C ALA A 176 -13.27 -2.06 -6.17
N GLY A 177 -13.51 -2.01 -7.48
CA GLY A 177 -13.73 -0.76 -8.22
C GLY A 177 -14.77 0.15 -7.59
N ASN A 178 -15.91 -0.40 -7.18
CA ASN A 178 -16.97 0.36 -6.49
C ASN A 178 -16.52 0.98 -5.15
N LEU A 179 -15.56 0.37 -4.45
CA LEU A 179 -14.98 0.92 -3.21
C LEU A 179 -13.95 2.01 -3.54
N LEU A 180 -13.11 1.78 -4.55
CA LEU A 180 -12.14 2.75 -5.04
C LEU A 180 -12.82 4.02 -5.54
N ASP A 181 -13.89 3.89 -6.32
CA ASP A 181 -14.64 5.03 -6.86
C ASP A 181 -15.28 5.84 -5.73
N LYS A 182 -15.86 5.19 -4.72
CA LYS A 182 -16.39 5.87 -3.52
C LYS A 182 -15.30 6.59 -2.72
N ALA A 183 -14.13 5.98 -2.55
CA ALA A 183 -12.99 6.62 -1.87
C ALA A 183 -12.56 7.89 -2.61
N LYS A 184 -12.48 7.83 -3.95
CA LYS A 184 -12.16 8.98 -4.82
C LYS A 184 -13.23 10.07 -4.75
N GLU A 185 -14.52 9.72 -4.87
CA GLU A 185 -15.64 10.67 -4.82
C GLU A 185 -15.71 11.45 -3.50
N LEU A 186 -15.40 10.80 -2.37
CA LEU A 186 -15.41 11.45 -1.06
C LEU A 186 -14.33 12.53 -0.92
N ASN A 187 -13.26 12.50 -1.73
CA ASN A 187 -12.13 13.42 -1.64
C ASN A 187 -12.04 14.44 -2.81
N THR A 188 -13.06 14.53 -3.67
CA THR A 188 -13.15 15.56 -4.71
C THR A 188 -13.32 16.97 -4.13
N GLU A 189 -12.95 18.00 -4.88
CA GLU A 189 -12.99 19.40 -4.42
C GLU A 189 -14.42 19.89 -4.09
N GLU A 190 -15.45 19.34 -4.77
CA GLU A 190 -16.86 19.62 -4.47
C GLU A 190 -17.33 19.04 -3.12
N ASN A 191 -16.75 17.91 -2.68
CA ASN A 191 -17.11 17.25 -1.42
C ASN A 191 -16.34 17.76 -0.18
N ARG A 192 -15.51 18.80 -0.33
CA ARG A 192 -14.82 19.48 0.80
C ARG A 192 -15.78 19.90 1.92
N ASN A 193 -16.96 20.39 1.56
CA ASN A 193 -17.98 20.85 2.54
C ASN A 193 -18.53 19.72 3.41
N PHE A 194 -18.53 18.49 2.93
CA PHE A 194 -19.00 17.34 3.70
C PHE A 194 -17.90 16.79 4.61
N LEU A 195 -16.64 16.74 4.15
CA LEU A 195 -15.49 16.39 4.99
C LEU A 195 -15.20 17.43 6.07
N GLN A 196 -15.32 18.73 5.77
CA GLN A 196 -15.21 19.80 6.78
C GLN A 196 -16.29 19.68 7.84
N LYS A 197 -17.57 19.49 7.47
CA LYS A 197 -18.64 19.30 8.47
C LYS A 197 -18.42 18.09 9.37
N ILE A 198 -17.87 17.00 8.84
CA ILE A 198 -17.57 15.79 9.61
C ILE A 198 -16.34 16.02 10.50
N TRP A 199 -15.29 16.65 9.99
CA TRP A 199 -14.11 17.03 10.77
C TRP A 199 -14.47 18.01 11.89
N ASP A 200 -15.27 19.04 11.60
CA ASP A 200 -15.78 20.01 12.56
C ASP A 200 -16.60 19.31 13.64
N SER A 201 -17.43 18.33 13.27
CA SER A 201 -18.21 17.52 14.23
C SER A 201 -17.33 16.64 15.12
N ILE A 202 -16.27 16.05 14.58
CA ILE A 202 -15.30 15.21 15.33
C ILE A 202 -14.44 16.09 16.23
N VAL A 203 -13.95 17.22 15.75
CA VAL A 203 -13.19 18.21 16.53
C VAL A 203 -14.05 18.82 17.62
N GLU A 204 -15.34 19.09 17.36
CA GLU A 204 -16.28 19.52 18.40
C GLU A 204 -16.53 18.43 19.44
N PHE A 205 -16.65 17.17 19.02
CA PHE A 205 -16.77 16.04 19.94
C PHE A 205 -15.53 15.89 20.84
N PHE A 206 -14.32 15.98 20.28
CA PHE A 206 -13.08 15.92 21.06
C PHE A 206 -12.83 17.18 21.90
N LYS A 207 -13.18 18.38 21.42
CA LYS A 207 -13.17 19.61 22.23
C LYS A 207 -14.13 19.50 23.41
N LYS A 208 -15.31 18.89 23.23
CA LYS A 208 -16.26 18.61 24.32
C LYS A 208 -15.69 17.60 25.33
N ILE A 209 -15.00 16.56 24.86
CA ILE A 209 -14.33 15.57 25.74
C ILE A 209 -13.18 16.22 26.53
N ILE A 210 -12.34 17.04 25.88
CA ILE A 210 -11.21 17.72 26.51
C ILE A 210 -11.69 18.78 27.51
N ASN A 211 -12.72 19.56 27.17
CA ASN A 211 -13.32 20.53 28.10
C ASN A 211 -14.03 19.85 29.27
N TRP A 212 -14.64 18.68 29.06
CA TRP A 212 -15.20 17.88 30.14
C TRP A 212 -14.10 17.37 31.09
N LEU A 213 -12.98 16.86 30.56
CA LEU A 213 -11.83 16.40 31.37
C LEU A 213 -11.11 17.53 32.12
N LEU A 214 -10.98 18.71 31.52
CA LEU A 214 -10.37 19.90 32.16
C LEU A 214 -11.28 20.56 33.20
N SER A 215 -12.57 20.24 33.24
CA SER A 215 -13.50 20.73 34.28
C SER A 215 -13.46 19.93 35.58
N TRP A 216 -12.68 18.84 35.62
CA TRP A 216 -12.51 17.92 36.75
C TRP A 216 -11.12 18.03 37.43
N PHE A 217 -10.30 19.00 37.01
CA PHE A 217 -9.08 19.47 37.67
C PHE A 217 -9.12 21.00 37.79
#